data_AF-A0A3D6A528-F1
#
_entry.id   AF-A0A3D6A528-F1
#
_cell.length_a   1.000
_cell.length_b   1.000
_cell.length_c   1.000
_cell.angle_alpha   90.00
_cell.angle_beta   90.00
_cell.angle_gamma   90.00
#
_symmetry.space_group_name_H-M   'P 1'
#
loop_
_entity.id
_entity.type
_entity.pdbx_description
1 polymer ?
#
loop_
_entity_poly.entity_id
_entity_poly.type
_entity_poly.pdbx_seq_one_letter_code
_entity_poly.pdbx_strand_id
1 'polypeptide(L)'
;MPAVFLFFLGFIFTGCSSSNFQNKSLIEKAKIYEQRAKTSQKLSELQRFSPPYFSSMGNQDWYSLHGEHMRRAYLREAKRYRKLAQQARNQYQKEKNTSFPD
;
A
#
# COMPACT_ATOMS: atom_id res chain seq x y z
N MET A 1 -36.33 18.35 -6.04
CA MET A 1 -35.70 17.08 -5.62
C MET A 1 -34.14 17.09 -5.69
N PRO A 2 -33.41 18.12 -5.20
CA PRO A 2 -31.93 18.06 -5.15
C PRO A 2 -31.36 17.50 -3.84
N ALA A 3 -32.17 17.39 -2.78
CA ALA A 3 -31.70 17.05 -1.43
C ALA A 3 -31.17 15.60 -1.29
N VAL A 4 -31.68 14.66 -2.09
CA VAL A 4 -31.27 13.24 -2.02
C VAL A 4 -29.85 13.03 -2.59
N PHE A 5 -29.47 13.81 -3.60
CA PHE A 5 -28.15 13.73 -4.23
C PHE A 5 -27.02 14.17 -3.28
N LEU A 6 -27.28 15.17 -2.43
CA LEU A 6 -26.32 15.65 -1.44
C LEU A 6 -26.11 14.64 -0.29
N PHE A 7 -27.13 13.84 0.04
CA PHE A 7 -27.04 12.83 1.09
C PHE A 7 -26.10 11.67 0.69
N PHE A 8 -26.15 11.23 -0.57
CA PHE A 8 -25.25 10.20 -1.08
C PHE A 8 -23.79 10.67 -1.19
N LEU A 9 -23.55 11.94 -1.50
CA LEU A 9 -22.19 12.49 -1.57
C LEU A 9 -21.50 12.50 -0.18
N GLY A 10 -22.24 12.77 0.89
CA GLY A 10 -21.70 12.80 2.25
C GLY A 10 -21.22 11.44 2.77
N PHE A 11 -21.83 10.35 2.30
CA PHE A 11 -21.51 8.99 2.77
C PHE A 11 -20.18 8.45 2.24
N ILE A 12 -19.69 8.98 1.12
CA ILE A 12 -18.43 8.53 0.51
C ILE A 12 -17.22 9.11 1.28
N PHE A 13 -17.37 10.26 1.93
CA PHE A 13 -16.26 10.94 2.63
C PHE A 13 -16.01 10.42 4.05
N THR A 14 -16.98 9.77 4.70
CA THR A 14 -16.82 9.25 6.08
C THR A 14 -16.07 7.91 6.14
N GLY A 15 -15.82 7.24 5.02
CA GLY A 15 -15.19 5.92 4.96
C GLY A 15 -13.66 5.88 5.08
N CYS A 16 -12.95 7.01 5.08
CA CYS A 16 -11.48 7.04 5.12
C CYS A 16 -10.95 7.42 6.51
N SER A 17 -11.26 6.64 7.55
CA SER A 17 -10.67 6.84 8.88
C SER A 17 -9.21 6.37 8.92
N SER A 18 -8.30 7.18 8.38
CA SER A 18 -6.84 7.04 8.53
C SER A 18 -6.35 7.41 9.95
N SER A 19 -7.20 8.02 10.77
CA SER A 19 -6.92 8.48 12.15
C SER A 19 -6.48 7.35 13.09
N ASN A 20 -6.95 6.12 12.87
CA ASN A 20 -6.61 4.99 13.73
C ASN A 20 -5.19 4.44 13.52
N PHE A 21 -4.44 4.89 12.50
CA PHE A 21 -3.09 4.39 12.28
C PHE A 21 -2.05 5.02 13.22
N GLN A 22 -2.24 6.28 13.62
CA GLN A 22 -1.30 6.98 14.49
C GLN A 22 -1.28 6.42 15.92
N ASN A 23 -2.45 6.00 16.43
CA ASN A 23 -2.60 5.47 17.80
C ASN A 23 -2.21 3.99 17.96
N LYS A 24 -1.78 3.30 16.90
CA LYS A 24 -1.39 1.89 16.96
C LYS A 24 -0.02 1.68 17.58
N SER A 25 0.14 0.55 18.27
CA SER A 25 1.43 0.09 18.80
C SER A 25 2.46 -0.12 17.67
N LEU A 26 3.75 -0.01 17.97
CA LEU A 26 4.81 -0.18 16.97
C LEU A 26 4.80 -1.57 16.31
N ILE A 27 4.48 -2.62 17.08
CA ILE A 27 4.31 -3.98 16.54
C ILE A 27 3.15 -4.04 15.55
N GLU A 28 2.02 -3.41 15.88
CA GLU A 28 0.85 -3.42 15.02
C GLU A 28 1.09 -2.60 13.75
N LYS A 29 1.77 -1.45 13.86
CA LYS A 29 2.27 -0.68 12.71
C LYS A 29 3.18 -1.53 11.82
N ALA A 30 4.11 -2.29 12.42
CA ALA A 30 4.98 -3.20 11.67
C ALA A 30 4.16 -4.26 10.90
N LYS A 31 3.18 -4.91 11.55
CA LYS A 31 2.29 -5.89 10.89
C LYS A 31 1.50 -5.28 9.73
N ILE A 32 0.99 -4.06 9.90
CA ILE A 32 0.26 -3.37 8.82
C ILE A 32 1.19 -3.07 7.64
N TYR A 33 2.41 -2.59 7.90
CA TYR A 33 3.38 -2.37 6.83
C TYR A 33 3.77 -3.67 6.12
N GLU A 34 3.92 -4.79 6.84
CA GLU A 34 4.15 -6.10 6.22
C GLU A 34 2.99 -6.53 5.34
N GLN A 35 1.75 -6.33 5.79
CA GLN A 35 0.57 -6.64 4.99
C GLN A 35 0.54 -5.79 3.72
N ARG A 36 0.80 -4.48 3.82
CA ARG A 36 0.90 -3.59 2.66
C ARG A 36 2.02 -4.01 1.70
N ALA A 37 3.18 -4.41 2.22
CA ALA A 37 4.27 -4.93 1.40
C ALA A 37 3.87 -6.18 0.61
N LYS A 38 3.17 -7.12 1.24
CA LYS A 38 2.63 -8.33 0.59
C LYS A 38 1.62 -7.98 -0.49
N THR A 39 0.71 -7.04 -0.21
CA THR A 39 -0.29 -6.59 -1.18
C THR A 39 0.36 -5.94 -2.40
N SER A 40 1.28 -4.98 -2.20
CA SER A 40 1.99 -4.35 -3.32
C SER A 40 2.82 -5.36 -4.13
N GLN A 41 3.44 -6.34 -3.47
CA GLN A 41 4.11 -7.42 -4.19
C GLN A 41 3.12 -8.23 -5.04
N LYS A 42 1.98 -8.63 -4.47
CA LYS A 42 0.94 -9.37 -5.20
C LYS A 42 0.41 -8.57 -6.39
N LEU A 43 0.24 -7.26 -6.25
CA LEU A 43 -0.14 -6.37 -7.37
C LEU A 43 0.91 -6.38 -8.48
N SER A 44 2.20 -6.33 -8.12
CA SER A 44 3.28 -6.43 -9.12
C SER A 44 3.31 -7.79 -9.84
N GLU A 45 2.95 -8.87 -9.15
CA GLU A 45 2.86 -10.21 -9.73
C GLU A 45 1.61 -10.34 -10.62
N LEU A 46 0.46 -9.83 -10.19
CA LEU A 46 -0.75 -9.79 -11.02
C LEU A 46 -0.50 -9.04 -12.33
N GLN A 47 0.24 -7.94 -12.28
CA GLN A 47 0.59 -7.18 -13.47
C GLN A 47 1.53 -7.92 -14.43
N ARG A 48 2.30 -8.90 -13.95
CA ARG A 48 3.06 -9.81 -14.81
C ARG A 48 2.14 -10.76 -15.59
N PHE A 49 1.01 -11.16 -14.99
CA PHE A 49 0.08 -12.12 -15.57
C PHE A 49 -1.05 -11.48 -16.38
N SER A 50 -1.38 -10.22 -16.13
CA SER A 50 -2.35 -9.45 -16.92
C SER A 50 -1.63 -8.34 -17.73
N PRO A 51 -1.23 -8.60 -18.98
CA PRO A 51 -1.01 -7.50 -19.90
C PRO A 51 -2.30 -6.65 -19.92
N PRO A 52 -2.23 -5.31 -19.95
CA PRO A 52 -3.43 -4.50 -20.08
C PRO A 52 -4.20 -4.97 -21.32
N TYR A 53 -5.53 -5.14 -21.19
CA TYR A 53 -6.46 -5.62 -22.23
C TYR A 53 -6.46 -4.80 -23.54
N PHE A 54 -5.56 -3.82 -23.67
CA PHE A 54 -5.38 -2.93 -24.81
C PHE A 54 -4.34 -3.41 -25.84
N SER A 55 -3.84 -4.64 -25.76
CA SER A 55 -2.88 -5.18 -26.75
C SER A 55 -3.43 -5.29 -28.19
N SER A 56 -4.70 -4.94 -28.44
CA SER A 56 -5.37 -5.04 -29.75
C SER A 56 -5.07 -3.88 -30.71
N MET A 57 -4.63 -2.71 -30.25
CA MET A 57 -4.34 -1.57 -31.16
C MET A 57 -2.83 -1.42 -31.41
N GLY A 58 -2.31 -2.19 -32.37
CA GLY A 58 -1.22 -1.86 -33.31
C GLY A 58 0.20 -1.53 -32.81
N ASN A 59 0.40 -1.23 -31.53
CA ASN A 59 1.63 -0.60 -31.04
C ASN A 59 2.19 -1.34 -29.81
N GLN A 60 2.71 -2.56 -30.01
CA GLN A 60 3.27 -3.41 -28.96
C GLN A 60 4.39 -2.73 -28.13
N ASP A 61 5.15 -1.81 -28.73
CA ASP A 61 6.27 -1.13 -28.07
C ASP A 61 5.83 -0.18 -26.93
N TRP A 62 4.70 0.52 -27.08
CA TRP A 62 4.20 1.44 -26.06
C TRP A 62 3.61 0.71 -24.84
N TYR A 63 3.06 -0.50 -25.05
CA TYR A 63 2.51 -1.34 -23.99
C TYR A 63 3.61 -1.96 -23.12
N SER A 64 4.73 -2.36 -23.73
CA SER A 64 5.94 -2.81 -23.03
C SER A 64 6.42 -1.78 -22.00
N LEU A 65 6.51 -0.50 -22.41
CA LEU A 65 6.90 0.58 -21.50
C LEU A 65 5.88 0.77 -20.36
N HIS A 66 4.59 0.99 -20.65
CA HIS A 66 3.59 1.36 -19.64
C HIS A 66 3.31 0.25 -18.61
N GLY A 67 3.19 -1.01 -19.05
CA GLY A 67 2.98 -2.14 -18.13
C GLY A 67 4.17 -2.36 -17.18
N GLU A 68 5.39 -2.12 -17.67
CA GLU A 68 6.59 -2.25 -16.87
C GLU A 68 6.73 -1.12 -15.83
N HIS A 69 6.27 0.10 -16.13
CA HIS A 69 6.32 1.22 -15.19
C HIS A 69 5.49 0.98 -13.93
N MET A 70 4.27 0.46 -14.09
CA MET A 70 3.38 0.18 -12.96
C MET A 70 3.85 -1.02 -12.14
N ARG A 71 4.33 -2.08 -12.78
CA ARG A 71 4.98 -3.21 -12.09
C ARG A 71 6.15 -2.73 -11.23
N ARG A 72 7.01 -1.88 -11.79
CA ARG A 72 8.14 -1.26 -11.06
C ARG A 72 7.66 -0.36 -9.93
N ALA A 73 6.57 0.38 -10.10
CA ALA A 73 5.98 1.19 -9.04
C ALA A 73 5.56 0.34 -7.83
N TYR A 74 4.80 -0.74 -8.07
CA TYR A 74 4.38 -1.66 -7.00
C TYR A 74 5.57 -2.35 -6.31
N LEU A 75 6.62 -2.73 -7.06
CA LEU A 75 7.84 -3.28 -6.46
C LEU A 75 8.59 -2.28 -5.58
N ARG A 76 8.68 -1.01 -6.01
CA ARG A 76 9.27 0.06 -5.19
C ARG A 76 8.47 0.27 -3.92
N GLU A 77 7.15 0.21 -4.02
CA GLU A 77 6.24 0.38 -2.89
C GLU A 77 6.35 -0.78 -1.90
N ALA A 78 6.41 -2.02 -2.39
CA ALA A 78 6.65 -3.21 -1.56
C ALA A 78 7.99 -3.10 -0.81
N LYS A 79 9.06 -2.67 -1.48
CA LYS A 79 10.36 -2.41 -0.84
C LYS A 79 10.28 -1.32 0.23
N ARG A 80 9.56 -0.23 -0.05
CA ARG A 80 9.36 0.87 0.91
C ARG A 80 8.65 0.37 2.18
N TYR A 81 7.56 -0.39 2.02
CA TYR A 81 6.81 -0.92 3.18
C TYR A 81 7.61 -1.95 3.99
N ARG A 82 8.45 -2.78 3.35
CA ARG A 82 9.38 -3.65 4.08
C ARG A 82 10.35 -2.87 4.95
N LYS A 83 10.93 -1.78 4.43
CA LYS A 83 11.81 -0.90 5.20
C LYS A 83 11.08 -0.28 6.40
N LEU A 84 9.86 0.21 6.19
CA LEU A 84 9.03 0.78 7.26
C LEU A 84 8.68 -0.26 8.34
N ALA A 85 8.35 -1.49 7.95
CA ALA A 85 8.09 -2.57 8.89
C ALA A 85 9.33 -2.91 9.73
N GLN A 86 10.51 -2.97 9.10
CA GLN A 86 11.78 -3.22 9.79
C GLN A 86 12.13 -2.08 10.75
N GLN A 87 11.95 -0.82 10.33
CA GLN A 87 12.16 0.34 11.19
C GLN A 87 11.26 0.31 12.42
N ALA A 88 9.97 0.02 12.26
CA ALA A 88 9.02 -0.09 13.36
C ALA A 88 9.39 -1.23 14.34
N ARG A 89 9.87 -2.38 13.85
CA ARG A 89 10.37 -3.46 14.70
C ARG A 89 11.63 -3.07 15.48
N ASN A 90 12.57 -2.42 14.81
CA ASN A 90 13.82 -1.99 15.44
C ASN A 90 13.55 -0.93 16.52
N GLN A 91 12.61 -0.01 16.27
CA GLN A 91 12.16 0.96 17.28
C GLN A 91 11.53 0.26 18.48
N TYR A 92 10.64 -0.71 18.24
CA TYR A 92 10.03 -1.49 19.31
C TYR A 92 11.07 -2.22 20.18
N GLN A 93 12.07 -2.85 19.55
CA GLN A 93 13.15 -3.53 20.29
C GLN A 93 13.99 -2.54 21.11
N LYS A 94 14.31 -1.36 20.55
CA LYS A 94 15.03 -0.32 21.27
C LYS A 94 14.24 0.15 22.50
N GLU A 95 12.95 0.45 22.34
CA GLU A 95 12.08 0.88 23.45
C GLU A 95 12.03 -0.19 24.56
N LYS A 96 11.87 -1.46 24.18
CA LYS A 96 11.86 -2.59 25.11
C LYS A 96 13.17 -2.70 25.91
N ASN A 97 14.31 -2.55 25.23
CA ASN A 97 15.63 -2.65 25.87
C ASN A 97 15.94 -1.43 26.76
N THR A 98 15.41 -0.24 26.43
CA THR A 98 15.56 0.95 27.28
C THR A 98 14.65 0.96 28.50
N SER A 99 13.49 0.27 28.45
CA SER A 99 12.58 0.19 29.58
C SER A 99 13.00 -0.81 30.67
N PHE A 100 13.94 -1.71 30.35
CA PHE A 100 14.54 -2.66 31.29
C PHE A 100 16.05 -2.69 31.06
N PRO A 101 16.79 -1.69 31.57
CA PRO A 101 18.23 -1.80 31.65
C PRO A 101 18.57 -2.86 32.71
N ASP A 102 19.37 -3.85 32.34
CA ASP A 102 20.02 -4.78 33.28
C ASP A 102 20.96 -4.03 34.25
#